data_AF-A0A562FHR0-F1
#
_entry.id   AF-A0A562FHR0-F1
#
_cell.length_a   1.000
_cell.length_b   1.000
_cell.length_c   1.000
_cell.angle_alpha   90.00
_cell.angle_beta   90.00
_cell.angle_gamma   90.00
#
_symmetry.space_group_name_H-M   'P 1'
#
loop_
_entity.id
_entity.type
_entity.pdbx_description
1 polymer ?
#
loop_
_entity_poly.entity_id
_entity_poly.type
_entity_poly.pdbx_seq_one_letter_code
_entity_poly.pdbx_strand_id
1 'polypeptide(L)'
;MAVYPSRAACRRLGALLGVVSAITLASCAAKVAEAPKKPKRSKEYFAESVYGVKASPRVTNLASNLPRGGGRDQVGKPYQVKGKWYHPKEDPNYKKSGLASWYGDAFHGRLTANGEIYDMTHLTAAHPTMPLPSYARVTNKENGNSVIVRVNDRGPYEHNRLIDVSRRAAEMLGYAHRGVARVEVEYLGRAPLHGKDDEFLMASFRPGNGKKPMDPSDGLPTGVMIAMNGPTPTQRPVMASASPFGSFGGHSPAPAPIAAQAAQVASVDVVLPEFGPIVPWRPDVRVAAAPAKPLAYAGHHSEQQPADDALARLAGDPAAMAKVVEALNQRYSTALR
;
A
#
# COMPACT_ATOMS: atom_id res chain seq x y z
N MET A 1 -113.60 5.46 39.63
CA MET A 1 -113.59 4.09 40.16
C MET A 1 -113.02 3.18 39.07
N ALA A 2 -112.06 2.32 39.44
CA ALA A 2 -111.36 1.30 38.64
C ALA A 2 -110.47 1.79 37.47
N VAL A 3 -109.17 1.95 37.76
CA VAL A 3 -108.07 2.00 36.77
C VAL A 3 -107.41 0.63 36.76
N TYR A 4 -107.45 -0.08 35.62
CA TYR A 4 -106.65 -1.27 35.36
C TYR A 4 -105.31 -0.87 34.72
N PRO A 5 -104.15 -1.34 35.21
CA PRO A 5 -102.88 -1.14 34.51
C PRO A 5 -102.71 -2.19 33.41
N SER A 6 -102.53 -1.73 32.16
CA SER A 6 -102.19 -2.58 31.02
C SER A 6 -100.69 -2.89 30.97
N ARG A 7 -100.37 -4.19 31.04
CA ARG A 7 -99.29 -4.88 30.29
C ARG A 7 -98.03 -4.07 29.98
N ALA A 8 -97.22 -3.77 31.00
CA ALA A 8 -95.85 -3.27 30.79
C ALA A 8 -94.87 -3.89 31.80
N ALA A 9 -94.93 -5.22 31.98
CA ALA A 9 -94.01 -5.93 32.87
C ALA A 9 -93.77 -7.37 32.42
N CYS A 10 -93.56 -7.60 31.12
CA CYS A 10 -93.08 -8.90 30.65
C CYS A 10 -92.27 -8.74 29.36
N ARG A 11 -91.14 -8.05 29.46
CA ARG A 11 -89.99 -8.12 28.54
C ARG A 11 -88.81 -7.28 29.08
N ARG A 12 -88.51 -7.45 30.37
CA ARG A 12 -87.11 -7.40 30.82
C ARG A 12 -86.44 -8.68 30.30
N LEU A 13 -85.13 -8.62 30.04
CA LEU A 13 -84.23 -9.74 29.70
C LEU A 13 -84.09 -10.20 28.23
N GLY A 14 -84.33 -9.35 27.22
CA GLY A 14 -84.05 -9.71 25.82
C GLY A 14 -83.25 -8.71 24.99
N ALA A 15 -82.90 -7.54 25.54
CA ALA A 15 -82.40 -6.43 24.72
C ALA A 15 -81.19 -5.68 25.33
N LEU A 16 -80.39 -6.37 26.15
CA LEU A 16 -79.12 -5.86 26.70
C LEU A 16 -77.93 -6.81 26.50
N LEU A 17 -78.10 -7.83 25.64
CA LEU A 17 -77.03 -8.72 25.15
C LEU A 17 -76.78 -8.58 23.64
N GLY A 18 -77.53 -7.70 22.95
CA GLY A 18 -77.39 -7.46 21.50
C GLY A 18 -76.56 -6.23 21.12
N VAL A 19 -76.16 -5.39 22.07
CA VAL A 19 -75.41 -4.15 21.78
C VAL A 19 -73.92 -4.23 22.13
N VAL A 20 -73.49 -5.26 22.87
CA VAL A 20 -72.05 -5.48 23.17
C VAL A 20 -71.36 -6.33 22.09
N SER A 21 -72.10 -7.02 21.23
CA SER A 21 -71.54 -7.85 20.15
C SER A 21 -71.50 -7.18 18.76
N ALA A 22 -71.71 -5.86 18.69
CA ALA A 22 -71.63 -5.09 17.44
C ALA A 22 -70.52 -4.02 17.43
N ILE A 23 -69.63 -4.02 18.43
CA ILE A 23 -68.45 -3.14 18.50
C ILE A 23 -67.13 -3.94 18.33
N THR A 24 -67.19 -5.28 18.23
CA THR A 24 -66.00 -6.14 18.11
C THR A 24 -65.75 -6.71 16.71
N LEU A 25 -66.32 -6.14 15.64
CA LEU A 25 -66.11 -6.60 14.26
C LEU A 25 -65.78 -5.48 13.24
N ALA A 26 -65.28 -4.33 13.70
CA ALA A 26 -64.78 -3.26 12.83
C ALA A 26 -63.29 -2.95 13.07
N SER A 27 -62.48 -3.97 13.35
CA SER A 27 -61.03 -3.85 13.51
C SER A 27 -60.24 -4.87 12.69
N CYS A 28 -60.58 -5.00 11.40
CA CYS A 28 -59.77 -5.76 10.44
C CYS A 28 -59.75 -5.06 9.07
N ALA A 29 -59.08 -3.91 8.95
CA ALA A 29 -58.52 -3.43 7.67
C ALA A 29 -57.68 -2.14 7.83
N ALA A 30 -56.89 -2.00 8.90
CA ALA A 30 -55.77 -1.06 8.85
C ALA A 30 -54.57 -1.85 8.33
N LYS A 31 -54.23 -1.69 7.03
CA LYS A 31 -52.88 -2.00 6.57
C LYS A 31 -51.97 -1.16 7.45
N VAL A 32 -51.29 -1.80 8.39
CA VAL A 32 -50.13 -1.21 9.06
C VAL A 32 -49.19 -0.87 7.92
N ALA A 33 -49.16 0.41 7.55
CA ALA A 33 -48.09 0.94 6.73
C ALA A 33 -46.82 0.60 7.51
N GLU A 34 -46.07 -0.38 7.01
CA GLU A 34 -44.77 -0.71 7.54
C GLU A 34 -44.00 0.61 7.54
N ALA A 35 -43.76 1.16 8.73
CA ALA A 35 -42.99 2.38 8.89
C ALA A 35 -41.73 2.22 8.03
N PRO A 36 -41.37 3.19 7.18
CA PRO A 36 -40.22 3.04 6.32
C PRO A 36 -39.05 2.64 7.21
N LYS A 37 -38.55 1.41 7.00
CA LYS A 37 -37.40 0.91 7.76
C LYS A 37 -36.31 1.94 7.57
N LYS A 38 -36.05 2.74 8.61
CA LYS A 38 -34.94 3.70 8.60
C LYS A 38 -33.72 2.89 8.16
N PRO A 39 -32.99 3.30 7.12
CA PRO A 39 -31.84 2.54 6.66
C PRO A 39 -30.95 2.33 7.88
N LYS A 40 -30.62 1.07 8.18
CA LYS A 40 -29.68 0.74 9.25
C LYS A 40 -28.41 1.51 8.91
N ARG A 41 -28.14 2.61 9.62
CA ARG A 41 -26.88 3.33 9.51
C ARG A 41 -25.83 2.36 10.00
N SER A 42 -25.20 1.65 9.07
CA SER A 42 -23.95 0.97 9.36
C SER A 42 -23.04 2.06 9.95
N LYS A 43 -22.43 1.78 11.09
CA LYS A 43 -21.31 2.57 11.61
C LYS A 43 -20.12 2.35 10.67
N GLU A 44 -20.30 2.65 9.40
CA GLU A 44 -19.25 2.59 8.41
C GLU A 44 -18.30 3.75 8.70
N TYR A 45 -17.02 3.42 8.77
CA TYR A 45 -15.94 4.40 8.88
C TYR A 45 -15.97 5.42 7.70
N PHE A 46 -16.66 5.06 6.61
CA PHE A 46 -16.96 5.87 5.43
C PHE A 46 -18.47 6.03 5.25
N ALA A 47 -19.09 6.95 5.98
CA ALA A 47 -20.48 7.26 5.74
C ALA A 47 -20.64 7.96 4.38
N GLU A 48 -21.44 7.38 3.49
CA GLU A 48 -21.79 7.97 2.18
C GLU A 48 -22.32 9.41 2.34
N SER A 49 -23.07 9.67 3.42
CA SER A 49 -23.57 11.02 3.74
C SER A 49 -22.48 12.06 4.01
N VAL A 50 -21.27 11.62 4.41
CA VAL A 50 -20.14 12.51 4.68
C VAL A 50 -19.32 12.72 3.41
N TYR A 51 -18.98 11.64 2.71
CA TYR A 51 -18.04 11.70 1.60
C TYR A 51 -18.69 11.89 0.22
N GLY A 52 -20.00 11.66 0.10
CA GLY A 52 -20.74 11.71 -1.17
C GLY A 52 -20.48 10.52 -2.09
N VAL A 53 -19.69 9.54 -1.64
CA VAL A 53 -19.35 8.32 -2.37
C VAL A 53 -19.52 7.10 -1.47
N LYS A 54 -19.92 5.98 -2.06
CA LYS A 54 -20.02 4.69 -1.35
C LYS A 54 -18.63 4.15 -1.03
N ALA A 55 -18.52 3.47 0.11
CA ALA A 55 -17.32 2.71 0.44
C ALA A 55 -17.12 1.58 -0.59
N SER A 56 -15.86 1.33 -0.98
CA SER A 56 -15.51 0.23 -1.87
C SER A 56 -15.88 -1.13 -1.25
N PRO A 57 -16.22 -2.17 -2.02
CA PRO A 57 -16.57 -3.46 -1.44
C PRO A 57 -15.38 -4.14 -0.75
N ARG A 58 -15.65 -4.88 0.34
CA ARG A 58 -14.69 -5.82 0.95
C ARG A 58 -14.79 -7.15 0.21
N VAL A 59 -13.68 -7.62 -0.36
CA VAL A 59 -13.61 -8.86 -1.15
C VAL A 59 -13.03 -10.03 -0.37
N THR A 60 -12.38 -9.77 0.77
CA THR A 60 -11.78 -10.80 1.62
C THR A 60 -11.71 -10.35 3.08
N ASN A 61 -11.74 -11.32 4.00
CA ASN A 61 -11.54 -11.13 5.44
C ASN A 61 -10.26 -11.83 5.96
N LEU A 62 -9.42 -12.32 5.05
CA LEU A 62 -8.09 -12.84 5.43
C LEU A 62 -7.31 -11.72 6.12
N ALA A 63 -6.47 -12.09 7.08
CA ALA A 63 -5.69 -11.13 7.87
C ALA A 63 -4.38 -10.69 7.18
N SER A 64 -3.88 -11.49 6.24
CA SER A 64 -2.63 -11.25 5.51
C SER A 64 -2.58 -12.11 4.24
N ASN A 65 -1.51 -11.95 3.46
CA ASN A 65 -1.24 -12.69 2.22
C ASN A 65 -2.32 -12.49 1.14
N LEU A 66 -2.78 -11.25 1.01
CA LEU A 66 -3.74 -10.91 -0.04
C LEU A 66 -3.03 -10.87 -1.40
N PRO A 67 -3.71 -11.28 -2.48
CA PRO A 67 -3.11 -11.24 -3.81
C PRO A 67 -2.79 -9.81 -4.19
N ARG A 68 -1.63 -9.62 -4.81
CA ARG A 68 -1.13 -8.30 -5.22
C ARG A 68 -1.39 -7.99 -6.68
N GLY A 69 -1.45 -6.70 -6.97
CA GLY A 69 -1.65 -6.19 -8.32
C GLY A 69 -3.06 -6.46 -8.85
N GLY A 70 -3.19 -6.52 -10.18
CA GLY A 70 -4.48 -6.75 -10.84
C GLY A 70 -5.39 -5.52 -10.93
N GLY A 71 -4.95 -4.38 -10.42
CA GLY A 71 -5.61 -3.09 -10.63
C GLY A 71 -5.41 -2.52 -12.03
N ARG A 72 -5.95 -1.32 -12.25
CA ARG A 72 -5.91 -0.59 -13.52
C ARG A 72 -4.93 0.57 -13.44
N ASP A 73 -4.26 0.86 -14.56
CA ASP A 73 -3.54 2.13 -14.71
C ASP A 73 -4.53 3.26 -15.01
N GLN A 74 -4.50 4.32 -14.20
CA GLN A 74 -5.37 5.47 -14.32
C GLN A 74 -4.75 6.73 -13.70
N VAL A 75 -4.76 7.82 -14.47
CA VAL A 75 -4.71 9.17 -13.87
C VAL A 75 -6.07 9.46 -13.23
N GLY A 76 -7.16 9.14 -13.92
CA GLY A 76 -8.53 9.38 -13.46
C GLY A 76 -9.06 10.76 -13.85
N LYS A 77 -10.38 10.89 -13.89
CA LYS A 77 -11.08 12.16 -14.13
C LYS A 77 -11.10 13.00 -12.86
N PRO A 78 -11.26 14.34 -12.95
CA PRO A 78 -11.54 15.17 -11.79
C PRO A 78 -12.75 14.64 -11.01
N TYR A 79 -12.68 14.69 -9.69
CA TYR A 79 -13.73 14.17 -8.81
C TYR A 79 -13.89 15.04 -7.58
N GLN A 80 -15.05 14.95 -6.93
CA GLN A 80 -15.39 15.75 -5.76
C GLN A 80 -15.61 14.85 -4.55
N VAL A 81 -15.03 15.22 -3.41
CA VAL A 81 -15.25 14.56 -2.12
C VAL A 81 -15.41 15.64 -1.06
N LYS A 82 -16.44 15.53 -0.22
CA LYS A 82 -16.77 16.55 0.81
C LYS A 82 -16.86 17.98 0.24
N GLY A 83 -17.40 18.14 -0.97
CA GLY A 83 -17.52 19.44 -1.65
C GLY A 83 -16.21 19.98 -2.27
N LYS A 84 -15.05 19.35 -2.02
CA LYS A 84 -13.75 19.76 -2.57
C LYS A 84 -13.42 19.01 -3.85
N TRP A 85 -13.05 19.76 -4.89
CA TRP A 85 -12.60 19.20 -6.17
C TRP A 85 -11.14 18.77 -6.12
N TYR A 86 -10.88 17.58 -6.65
CA TYR A 86 -9.56 17.00 -6.84
C TYR A 86 -9.34 16.76 -8.33
N HIS A 87 -8.16 17.14 -8.81
CA HIS A 87 -7.78 17.00 -10.21
C HIS A 87 -6.54 16.10 -10.28
N PRO A 88 -6.73 14.79 -10.46
CA PRO A 88 -5.61 13.90 -10.70
C PRO A 88 -4.81 14.32 -11.92
N LYS A 89 -3.49 14.31 -11.77
CA LYS A 89 -2.56 14.62 -12.83
C LYS A 89 -1.24 13.91 -12.57
N GLU A 90 -0.52 13.63 -13.65
CA GLU A 90 0.87 13.23 -13.56
C GLU A 90 1.73 14.48 -13.46
N ASP A 91 2.63 14.49 -12.49
CA ASP A 91 3.53 15.61 -12.23
C ASP A 91 4.90 15.03 -11.86
N PRO A 92 5.80 14.88 -12.85
CA PRO A 92 7.11 14.25 -12.64
C PRO A 92 7.98 14.94 -11.58
N ASN A 93 7.73 16.23 -11.33
CA ASN A 93 8.48 17.04 -10.36
C ASN A 93 7.73 17.18 -9.03
N TYR A 94 6.69 16.39 -8.79
CA TYR A 94 5.90 16.49 -7.58
C TYR A 94 6.75 16.19 -6.34
N LYS A 95 6.94 17.22 -5.53
CA LYS A 95 7.60 17.14 -4.24
C LYS A 95 6.90 18.08 -3.26
N LYS A 96 6.32 17.53 -2.19
CA LYS A 96 5.54 18.33 -1.24
C LYS A 96 5.70 17.85 0.19
N SER A 97 5.77 18.81 1.12
CA SER A 97 5.73 18.53 2.56
C SER A 97 4.31 18.69 3.10
N GLY A 98 3.92 17.83 4.04
CA GLY A 98 2.59 17.85 4.64
C GLY A 98 2.44 16.83 5.77
N LEU A 99 1.20 16.64 6.23
CA LEU A 99 0.90 15.62 7.24
C LEU A 99 0.63 14.28 6.56
N ALA A 100 1.23 13.21 7.07
CA ALA A 100 0.82 11.85 6.80
C ALA A 100 -0.02 11.30 7.94
N SER A 101 -0.96 10.41 7.62
CA SER A 101 -1.48 9.43 8.59
C SER A 101 -1.38 8.03 8.00
N TRP A 102 -1.98 7.04 8.67
CA TRP A 102 -2.10 5.70 8.13
C TRP A 102 -3.52 5.17 8.27
N TYR A 103 -3.93 4.33 7.32
CA TYR A 103 -5.28 3.80 7.25
C TYR A 103 -5.34 2.35 7.75
N GLY A 104 -6.30 2.09 8.65
CA GLY A 104 -6.34 0.90 9.48
C GLY A 104 -7.11 -0.29 8.92
N ASP A 105 -7.45 -1.21 9.83
CA ASP A 105 -8.14 -2.48 9.62
C ASP A 105 -9.51 -2.38 8.96
N ALA A 106 -10.20 -1.26 9.13
CA ALA A 106 -11.49 -1.01 8.47
C ALA A 106 -11.42 -1.15 6.93
N PHE A 107 -10.26 -0.87 6.34
CA PHE A 107 -10.05 -0.94 4.90
C PHE A 107 -9.49 -2.28 4.43
N HIS A 108 -8.92 -3.08 5.33
CA HIS A 108 -8.23 -4.31 4.95
C HIS A 108 -9.15 -5.25 4.18
N GLY A 109 -8.65 -5.81 3.07
CA GLY A 109 -9.41 -6.67 2.18
C GLY A 109 -10.44 -5.97 1.31
N ARG A 110 -10.49 -4.62 1.29
CA ARG A 110 -11.33 -3.84 0.37
C ARG A 110 -10.60 -3.49 -0.91
N LEU A 111 -11.37 -3.22 -1.96
CA LEU A 111 -10.80 -2.69 -3.20
C LEU A 111 -10.35 -1.24 -3.02
N THR A 112 -9.17 -0.92 -3.51
CA THR A 112 -8.67 0.46 -3.66
C THR A 112 -9.29 1.11 -4.90
N ALA A 113 -9.07 2.42 -5.08
CA ALA A 113 -9.56 3.15 -6.24
C ALA A 113 -9.07 2.60 -7.60
N ASN A 114 -7.89 1.98 -7.66
CA ASN A 114 -7.41 1.35 -8.89
C ASN A 114 -7.87 -0.12 -9.06
N GLY A 115 -8.50 -0.70 -8.03
CA GLY A 115 -9.04 -2.06 -8.05
C GLY A 115 -8.11 -3.13 -7.44
N GLU A 116 -6.95 -2.74 -6.91
CA GLU A 116 -6.15 -3.64 -6.08
C GLU A 116 -6.84 -3.91 -4.74
N ILE A 117 -6.46 -5.00 -4.07
CA ILE A 117 -6.93 -5.27 -2.71
C ILE A 117 -5.99 -4.57 -1.73
N TYR A 118 -6.54 -3.74 -0.84
CA TYR A 118 -5.74 -3.15 0.23
C TYR A 118 -5.36 -4.18 1.28
N ASP A 119 -4.06 -4.30 1.50
CA ASP A 119 -3.45 -5.04 2.60
C ASP A 119 -2.59 -4.10 3.45
N MET A 120 -2.82 -4.11 4.77
CA MET A 120 -2.16 -3.19 5.70
C MET A 120 -0.70 -3.56 5.97
N THR A 121 -0.32 -4.79 5.62
CA THR A 121 1.02 -5.35 5.82
C THR A 121 1.98 -5.02 4.69
N HIS A 122 1.48 -4.54 3.55
CA HIS A 122 2.28 -4.13 2.39
C HIS A 122 2.65 -2.65 2.42
N LEU A 123 3.62 -2.22 1.62
CA LEU A 123 4.03 -0.82 1.49
C LEU A 123 3.19 -0.06 0.47
N THR A 124 1.95 0.23 0.83
CA THR A 124 0.99 0.95 -0.01
C THR A 124 0.60 2.31 0.58
N ALA A 125 0.01 3.17 -0.25
CA ALA A 125 -0.47 4.48 0.15
C ALA A 125 -1.65 4.98 -0.70
N ALA A 126 -2.38 5.93 -0.15
CA ALA A 126 -3.42 6.70 -0.80
C ALA A 126 -2.93 8.14 -1.03
N HIS A 127 -3.09 8.64 -2.26
CA HIS A 127 -2.82 10.04 -2.59
C HIS A 127 -3.96 10.66 -3.41
N PRO A 128 -4.33 11.95 -3.19
CA PRO A 128 -5.54 12.50 -3.78
C PRO A 128 -5.46 12.63 -5.31
N THR A 129 -4.27 12.93 -5.84
CA THR A 129 -4.13 13.36 -7.24
C THR A 129 -3.02 12.67 -8.04
N MET A 130 -2.23 11.76 -7.43
CA MET A 130 -1.18 11.06 -8.19
C MET A 130 -1.79 10.07 -9.17
N PRO A 131 -1.14 9.75 -10.30
CA PRO A 131 -1.57 8.61 -11.10
C PRO A 131 -1.52 7.31 -10.29
N LEU A 132 -2.39 6.35 -10.61
CA LEU A 132 -2.46 5.06 -9.95
C LEU A 132 -2.23 3.93 -10.97
N PRO A 133 -1.47 2.88 -10.64
CA PRO A 133 -0.57 2.82 -9.50
C PRO A 133 0.72 3.62 -9.78
N SER A 134 1.32 4.19 -8.73
CA SER A 134 2.60 4.90 -8.84
C SER A 134 3.52 4.62 -7.66
N TYR A 135 4.77 5.05 -7.75
CA TYR A 135 5.69 5.05 -6.63
C TYR A 135 5.84 6.46 -6.05
N ALA A 136 5.91 6.53 -4.73
CA ALA A 136 6.27 7.76 -4.03
C ALA A 136 7.29 7.46 -2.93
N ARG A 137 8.34 8.29 -2.83
CA ARG A 137 9.19 8.29 -1.65
C ARG A 137 8.52 9.12 -0.57
N VAL A 138 8.38 8.53 0.61
CA VAL A 138 7.89 9.21 1.80
C VAL A 138 9.03 9.30 2.78
N THR A 139 9.35 10.52 3.23
CA THR A 139 10.39 10.77 4.23
C THR A 139 9.75 11.42 5.45
N ASN A 140 9.85 10.79 6.61
CA ASN A 140 9.46 11.40 7.87
C ASN A 140 10.50 12.47 8.25
N LYS A 141 10.05 13.72 8.38
CA LYS A 141 10.92 14.88 8.60
C LYS A 141 11.43 14.98 10.04
N GLU A 142 10.82 14.24 10.97
CA GLU A 142 11.18 14.28 12.38
C GLU A 142 12.35 13.35 12.71
N ASN A 143 12.41 12.16 12.10
CA ASN A 143 13.45 11.16 12.35
C ASN A 143 14.34 10.89 11.13
N GLY A 144 13.97 11.35 9.93
CA GLY A 144 14.69 11.16 8.68
C GLY A 144 14.44 9.80 7.99
N ASN A 145 13.63 8.91 8.57
CA ASN A 145 13.31 7.62 7.95
C ASN A 145 12.61 7.85 6.61
N SER A 146 13.02 7.13 5.58
CA SER A 146 12.36 7.19 4.27
C SER A 146 12.11 5.81 3.69
N VAL A 147 11.01 5.66 2.95
CA VAL A 147 10.67 4.42 2.24
C VAL A 147 9.89 4.77 0.97
N ILE A 148 10.04 3.99 -0.09
CA ILE A 148 9.17 4.05 -1.26
C ILE A 148 7.91 3.25 -0.96
N VAL A 149 6.76 3.81 -1.31
CA VAL A 149 5.45 3.15 -1.23
C VAL A 149 4.79 3.10 -2.60
N ARG A 150 3.96 2.08 -2.80
CA ARG A 150 3.04 1.97 -3.94
C ARG A 150 1.77 2.76 -3.66
N VAL A 151 1.54 3.82 -4.43
CA VAL A 151 0.30 4.59 -4.37
C VAL A 151 -0.73 3.90 -5.27
N ASN A 152 -1.73 3.26 -4.67
CA ASN A 152 -2.76 2.52 -5.40
C ASN A 152 -4.20 2.95 -5.04
N ASP A 153 -4.35 3.92 -4.13
CA ASP A 153 -5.65 4.40 -3.68
C ASP A 153 -5.77 5.94 -3.67
N ARG A 154 -6.99 6.42 -3.46
CA ARG A 154 -7.35 7.84 -3.39
C ARG A 154 -7.60 8.30 -1.96
N GLY A 155 -7.40 9.58 -1.72
CA GLY A 155 -7.43 10.20 -0.40
C GLY A 155 -6.02 10.58 0.07
N PRO A 156 -5.85 11.09 1.29
CA PRO A 156 -6.87 11.38 2.29
C PRO A 156 -7.76 12.59 1.97
N TYR A 157 -8.95 12.59 2.57
CA TYR A 157 -9.95 13.67 2.44
C TYR A 157 -10.22 14.41 3.75
N GLU A 158 -9.41 14.14 4.78
CA GLU A 158 -9.60 14.67 6.13
C GLU A 158 -8.36 15.45 6.59
N HIS A 159 -8.60 16.45 7.44
CA HIS A 159 -7.57 17.21 8.17
C HIS A 159 -6.43 17.78 7.31
N ASN A 160 -6.67 18.07 6.03
CA ASN A 160 -5.66 18.54 5.07
C ASN A 160 -4.39 17.66 5.03
N ARG A 161 -4.54 16.35 5.25
CA ARG A 161 -3.44 15.40 5.11
C ARG A 161 -2.99 15.28 3.65
N LEU A 162 -1.70 15.05 3.47
CA LEU A 162 -1.06 14.94 2.17
C LEU A 162 -1.14 13.51 1.62
N ILE A 163 -0.94 12.52 2.48
CA ILE A 163 -0.87 11.11 2.13
C ILE A 163 -1.35 10.27 3.31
N ASP A 164 -2.02 9.16 3.04
CA ASP A 164 -2.32 8.14 4.04
C ASP A 164 -1.57 6.88 3.62
N VAL A 165 -0.68 6.35 4.47
CA VAL A 165 0.13 5.17 4.16
C VAL A 165 -0.44 3.92 4.84
N SER A 166 0.01 2.73 4.46
CA SER A 166 -0.33 1.50 5.17
C SER A 166 0.26 1.48 6.58
N ARG A 167 -0.28 0.62 7.45
CA ARG A 167 0.28 0.41 8.80
C ARG A 167 1.77 0.03 8.74
N ARG A 168 2.15 -0.91 7.87
CA ARG A 168 3.55 -1.32 7.71
C ARG A 168 4.47 -0.16 7.33
N ALA A 169 4.04 0.70 6.41
CA ALA A 169 4.82 1.87 6.02
C ALA A 169 4.97 2.87 7.17
N ALA A 170 3.92 3.10 7.97
CA ALA A 170 3.98 3.97 9.14
C ALA A 170 4.88 3.42 10.26
N GLU A 171 4.96 2.10 10.42
CA GLU A 171 5.89 1.43 11.35
C GLU A 171 7.33 1.69 10.92
N MET A 172 7.65 1.49 9.63
CA MET A 172 8.99 1.75 9.09
C MET A 172 9.38 3.23 9.16
N LEU A 173 8.44 4.13 8.87
CA LEU A 173 8.63 5.57 9.01
C LEU A 173 8.67 6.04 10.48
N GLY A 174 8.38 5.16 11.45
CA GLY A 174 8.54 5.42 12.87
C GLY A 174 7.47 6.32 13.49
N TYR A 175 6.24 6.29 12.97
CA TYR A 175 5.13 7.09 13.54
C TYR A 175 3.81 6.33 13.73
N ALA A 176 3.78 5.01 13.51
CA ALA A 176 2.56 4.22 13.66
C ALA A 176 1.84 4.45 15.01
N HIS A 177 2.57 4.46 16.12
CA HIS A 177 2.02 4.70 17.46
C HIS A 177 1.47 6.12 17.67
N ARG A 178 2.08 7.12 17.01
CA ARG A 178 1.62 8.53 17.08
C ARG A 178 0.44 8.81 16.17
N GLY A 179 0.21 7.95 15.16
CA GLY A 179 -0.88 8.08 14.19
C GLY A 179 -0.59 9.04 13.04
N VAL A 180 0.13 10.14 13.30
CA VAL A 180 0.45 11.18 12.31
C VAL A 180 1.89 11.64 12.40
N ALA A 181 2.45 12.08 11.27
CA ALA A 181 3.78 12.69 11.19
C ALA A 181 3.88 13.75 10.09
N ARG A 182 4.85 14.66 10.22
CA ARG A 182 5.23 15.57 9.12
C ARG A 182 6.14 14.81 8.16
N VAL A 183 5.74 14.74 6.90
CA VAL A 183 6.47 14.02 5.86
C VAL A 183 6.75 14.91 4.66
N GLU A 184 7.76 14.53 3.89
CA GLU A 184 7.97 14.96 2.50
C GLU A 184 7.65 13.79 1.57
N VAL A 185 6.83 14.06 0.55
CA VAL A 185 6.39 13.08 -0.45
C VAL A 185 6.92 13.51 -1.80
N GLU A 186 7.62 12.61 -2.46
CA GLU A 186 8.20 12.78 -3.79
C GLU A 186 7.65 11.71 -4.73
N TYR A 187 7.14 12.12 -5.89
CA TYR A 187 6.68 11.21 -6.93
C TYR A 187 7.88 10.62 -7.69
N LEU A 188 7.88 9.30 -7.91
CA LEU A 188 8.98 8.60 -8.58
C LEU A 188 8.61 7.98 -9.93
N GLY A 189 7.35 8.10 -10.36
CA GLY A 189 6.87 7.51 -11.61
C GLY A 189 5.77 6.46 -11.43
N ARG A 190 5.26 5.94 -12.54
CA ARG A 190 4.27 4.85 -12.58
C ARG A 190 4.83 3.56 -11.98
N ALA A 191 3.97 2.78 -11.35
CA ALA A 191 4.32 1.46 -10.84
C ALA A 191 3.76 0.36 -11.77
N PRO A 192 4.40 -0.81 -11.90
CA PRO A 192 3.88 -1.93 -12.68
C PRO A 192 2.56 -2.46 -12.13
N LEU A 193 1.69 -3.01 -13.00
CA LEU A 193 0.37 -3.53 -12.61
C LEU A 193 0.40 -4.89 -11.91
N HIS A 194 1.46 -5.69 -12.12
CA HIS A 194 1.57 -7.03 -11.54
C HIS A 194 1.80 -7.02 -10.02
N GLY A 195 2.12 -5.86 -9.44
CA GLY A 195 2.26 -5.68 -7.98
C GLY A 195 3.30 -6.58 -7.32
N LYS A 196 4.34 -7.00 -8.05
CA LYS A 196 5.46 -7.83 -7.53
C LYS A 196 6.66 -6.95 -7.19
N ASP A 197 6.43 -5.96 -6.35
CA ASP A 197 7.34 -4.86 -6.03
C ASP A 197 7.81 -4.86 -4.56
N ASP A 198 7.35 -5.80 -3.71
CA ASP A 198 7.67 -5.83 -2.28
C ASP A 198 9.17 -5.80 -2.00
N GLU A 199 9.96 -6.61 -2.71
CA GLU A 199 11.41 -6.67 -2.50
C GLU A 199 12.05 -5.30 -2.78
N PHE A 200 11.66 -4.68 -3.90
CA PHE A 200 12.11 -3.33 -4.26
C PHE A 200 11.67 -2.28 -3.21
N LEU A 201 10.42 -2.33 -2.78
CA LEU A 201 9.88 -1.37 -1.79
C LEU A 201 10.56 -1.55 -0.42
N MET A 202 10.79 -2.78 0.02
CA MET A 202 11.50 -3.07 1.27
C MET A 202 12.96 -2.63 1.22
N ALA A 203 13.67 -2.93 0.13
CA ALA A 203 15.06 -2.52 -0.07
C ALA A 203 15.22 -0.99 -0.15
N SER A 204 14.15 -0.26 -0.46
CA SER A 204 14.17 1.20 -0.56
C SER A 204 14.22 1.93 0.78
N PHE A 205 14.04 1.22 1.90
CA PHE A 205 14.04 1.81 3.23
C PHE A 205 15.40 2.40 3.58
N ARG A 206 15.40 3.65 4.07
CA ARG A 206 16.58 4.33 4.57
C ARG A 206 16.27 4.83 5.98
N PRO A 207 16.96 4.33 7.02
CA PRO A 207 16.83 4.88 8.36
C PRO A 207 17.37 6.32 8.39
N GLY A 208 16.71 7.17 9.16
CA GLY A 208 17.15 8.55 9.39
C GLY A 208 18.01 8.70 10.65
N ASN A 209 18.63 9.87 10.76
CA ASN A 209 19.53 10.31 11.84
C ASN A 209 20.61 9.26 12.23
N GLY A 210 21.73 9.30 11.50
CA GLY A 210 23.05 8.94 12.03
C GLY A 210 23.42 7.46 12.08
N LYS A 211 22.50 6.52 11.89
CA LYS A 211 22.91 5.17 11.47
C LYS A 211 23.23 5.25 9.99
N LYS A 212 24.52 5.34 9.65
CA LYS A 212 24.97 4.90 8.31
C LYS A 212 24.28 3.55 8.01
N PRO A 213 23.97 3.23 6.74
CA PRO A 213 23.65 1.85 6.40
C PRO A 213 24.71 1.01 7.08
N MET A 214 24.31 0.12 7.99
CA MET A 214 25.24 -0.61 8.84
C MET A 214 26.29 -1.18 7.90
N ASP A 215 27.53 -0.68 7.98
CA ASP A 215 28.61 -1.35 7.29
C ASP A 215 28.56 -2.77 7.83
N PRO A 216 28.58 -3.82 6.99
CA PRO A 216 28.64 -5.20 7.48
C PRO A 216 29.74 -5.42 8.54
N SER A 217 30.74 -4.52 8.61
CA SER A 217 31.77 -4.48 9.64
C SER A 217 31.39 -3.80 10.97
N ASP A 218 30.38 -2.94 11.04
CA ASP A 218 30.01 -2.14 12.24
C ASP A 218 29.28 -2.95 13.34
N GLY A 219 28.92 -4.21 13.07
CA GLY A 219 28.22 -5.11 13.99
C GLY A 219 28.96 -6.39 14.35
N LEU A 220 30.17 -6.57 13.83
CA LEU A 220 30.98 -7.73 14.17
C LEU A 220 31.71 -7.45 15.49
N PRO A 221 31.72 -8.39 16.46
CA PRO A 221 32.58 -8.25 17.63
C PRO A 221 34.02 -8.05 17.14
N THR A 222 34.72 -7.08 17.72
CA THR A 222 36.12 -6.75 17.41
C THR A 222 36.94 -8.05 17.52
N GLY A 223 37.26 -8.67 16.39
CA GLY A 223 37.91 -9.98 16.34
C GLY A 223 37.39 -10.95 15.27
N VAL A 224 36.25 -10.69 14.61
CA VAL A 224 35.79 -11.52 13.48
C VAL A 224 36.34 -10.98 12.17
N MET A 225 37.29 -11.70 11.57
CA MET A 225 37.83 -11.39 10.24
C MET A 225 36.89 -11.96 9.16
N ILE A 226 36.45 -11.11 8.22
CA ILE A 226 35.77 -11.55 7.00
C ILE A 226 36.85 -11.98 5.99
N ALA A 227 36.79 -13.24 5.54
CA ALA A 227 37.62 -13.70 4.44
C ALA A 227 37.18 -13.01 3.14
N MET A 228 38.01 -12.10 2.62
CA MET A 228 37.83 -11.47 1.32
C MET A 228 38.65 -12.22 0.27
N ASN A 229 38.02 -12.67 -0.83
CA ASN A 229 38.69 -13.33 -1.96
C ASN A 229 39.21 -12.29 -2.98
N GLY A 230 39.85 -11.23 -2.49
CA GLY A 230 40.36 -10.13 -3.32
C GLY A 230 41.61 -9.50 -2.71
N PRO A 231 42.41 -8.76 -3.51
CA PRO A 231 43.64 -8.16 -3.03
C PRO A 231 43.37 -7.16 -1.90
N THR A 232 43.99 -7.40 -0.74
CA THR A 232 43.89 -6.59 0.48
C THR A 232 44.25 -5.13 0.21
N PRO A 233 43.44 -4.14 0.63
CA PRO A 233 43.84 -2.74 0.57
C PRO A 233 44.99 -2.51 1.54
N THR A 234 46.17 -2.17 1.02
CA THR A 234 47.35 -1.80 1.81
C THR A 234 47.05 -0.54 2.62
N GLN A 235 46.71 -0.70 3.90
CA GLN A 235 46.72 0.42 4.83
C GLN A 235 48.18 0.79 5.13
N ARG A 236 48.55 2.05 4.87
CA ARG A 236 49.85 2.60 5.28
C ARG A 236 49.96 2.52 6.81
N PRO A 237 51.08 2.04 7.38
CA PRO A 237 51.23 1.99 8.82
C PRO A 237 51.33 3.41 9.38
N VAL A 238 50.38 3.79 10.24
CA VAL A 238 50.54 4.90 11.17
C VAL A 238 51.54 4.46 12.24
N MET A 239 52.75 4.97 12.15
CA MET A 239 53.78 4.80 13.19
C MET A 239 53.29 5.51 14.45
N ALA A 240 52.89 4.75 15.47
CA ALA A 240 52.69 5.26 16.82
C ALA A 240 54.07 5.52 17.45
N SER A 241 54.45 6.79 17.54
CA SER A 241 55.64 7.21 18.29
C SER A 241 55.34 7.20 19.79
N ALA A 242 55.78 6.14 20.47
CA ALA A 242 55.92 6.15 21.91
C ALA A 242 57.13 7.01 22.30
N SER A 243 56.92 8.09 23.06
CA SER A 243 57.99 8.82 23.75
C SER A 243 57.92 8.52 25.24
N PRO A 244 59.01 8.11 25.91
CA PRO A 244 59.03 7.93 27.35
C PRO A 244 59.57 9.18 28.08
N PHE A 245 58.96 9.45 29.25
CA PHE A 245 59.52 10.07 30.47
C PHE A 245 60.05 11.52 30.46
N GLY A 246 59.64 12.28 31.50
CA GLY A 246 60.53 13.23 32.17
C GLY A 246 59.97 14.64 32.42
N SER A 247 59.77 14.94 33.71
CA SER A 247 59.35 16.21 34.32
C SER A 247 60.34 17.39 34.11
N PHE A 248 59.89 18.60 34.46
CA PHE A 248 60.57 19.72 35.16
C PHE A 248 60.52 21.09 34.45
N GLY A 249 60.00 22.08 35.19
CA GLY A 249 60.58 23.42 35.29
C GLY A 249 60.18 24.44 34.24
N GLY A 250 59.43 25.46 34.67
CA GLY A 250 59.18 26.65 33.86
C GLY A 250 60.44 27.47 33.57
N HIS A 251 60.30 28.39 32.63
CA HIS A 251 60.67 29.82 32.65
C HIS A 251 60.54 30.35 31.22
N SER A 252 59.85 31.48 31.07
CA SER A 252 59.80 32.25 29.82
C SER A 252 61.20 32.63 29.35
N PRO A 253 61.37 32.95 28.05
CA PRO A 253 61.28 34.37 27.70
C PRO A 253 60.62 34.64 26.34
N ALA A 254 59.97 35.81 26.22
CA ALA A 254 59.82 36.51 24.95
C ALA A 254 61.15 37.26 24.66
N PRO A 255 61.55 37.48 23.39
CA PRO A 255 61.05 38.67 22.70
C PRO A 255 60.96 38.61 21.15
N ALA A 256 60.10 39.51 20.62
CA ALA A 256 60.26 40.31 19.38
C ALA A 256 60.12 39.65 17.98
N PRO A 257 59.74 40.45 16.94
CA PRO A 257 58.97 40.00 15.79
C PRO A 257 59.86 39.63 14.60
N ILE A 258 59.43 38.62 13.84
CA ILE A 258 60.06 38.24 12.58
C ILE A 258 59.14 38.63 11.43
N ALA A 259 59.73 39.34 10.48
CA ALA A 259 59.14 39.92 9.30
C ALA A 259 58.33 38.92 8.45
N ALA A 260 57.29 39.44 7.81
CA ALA A 260 56.58 38.76 6.73
C ALA A 260 57.55 38.42 5.59
N GLN A 261 57.94 37.16 5.48
CA GLN A 261 58.52 36.61 4.27
C GLN A 261 57.40 35.97 3.46
N ALA A 262 57.11 36.61 2.33
CA ALA A 262 56.34 36.05 1.24
C ALA A 262 57.02 34.75 0.78
N ALA A 263 56.50 33.62 1.25
CA ALA A 263 56.82 32.34 0.66
C ALA A 263 56.17 32.31 -0.73
N GLN A 264 57.03 32.32 -1.75
CA GLN A 264 56.67 32.08 -3.13
C GLN A 264 55.92 30.74 -3.20
N VAL A 265 54.63 30.81 -3.54
CA VAL A 265 53.87 29.64 -3.97
C VAL A 265 54.47 29.23 -5.31
N ALA A 266 55.33 28.22 -5.30
CA ALA A 266 55.67 27.51 -6.51
C ALA A 266 54.38 26.91 -7.06
N SER A 267 53.85 27.50 -8.12
CA SER A 267 52.89 26.84 -9.00
C SER A 267 53.55 25.58 -9.52
N VAL A 268 53.22 24.44 -8.93
CA VAL A 268 53.46 23.15 -9.57
C VAL A 268 52.39 23.05 -10.66
N ASP A 269 52.81 23.29 -11.90
CA ASP A 269 52.03 22.95 -13.08
C ASP A 269 51.77 21.44 -13.06
N VAL A 270 50.56 21.06 -12.66
CA VAL A 270 50.07 19.70 -12.85
C VAL A 270 49.70 19.57 -14.32
N VAL A 271 50.69 19.19 -15.13
CA VAL A 271 50.45 18.68 -16.47
C VAL A 271 49.78 17.30 -16.32
N LEU A 272 48.50 17.24 -16.66
CA LEU A 272 47.78 15.98 -16.85
C LEU A 272 48.30 15.29 -18.12
N PRO A 273 48.66 14.00 -18.10
CA PRO A 273 48.90 13.26 -19.34
C PRO A 273 47.59 13.04 -20.10
N GLU A 274 47.59 13.40 -21.39
CA GLU A 274 46.44 13.37 -22.32
C GLU A 274 46.08 11.96 -22.85
N PHE A 275 46.72 10.90 -22.37
CA PHE A 275 46.44 9.54 -22.85
C PHE A 275 46.24 8.57 -21.68
N GLY A 276 45.00 8.11 -21.52
CA GLY A 276 44.68 6.93 -20.72
C GLY A 276 45.27 5.64 -21.32
N PRO A 277 45.29 4.54 -20.56
CA PRO A 277 45.89 3.29 -21.03
C PRO A 277 45.19 2.75 -22.29
N ILE A 278 46.00 2.48 -23.31
CA ILE A 278 45.61 1.85 -24.57
C ILE A 278 45.05 0.45 -24.26
N VAL A 279 43.80 0.21 -24.64
CA VAL A 279 43.19 -1.13 -24.62
C VAL A 279 43.91 -2.04 -25.63
N PRO A 280 44.37 -3.25 -25.25
CA PRO A 280 44.92 -4.20 -26.21
C PRO A 280 43.81 -4.68 -27.16
N TRP A 281 44.18 -4.80 -28.44
CA TRP A 281 43.33 -5.31 -29.52
C TRP A 281 42.74 -6.69 -29.18
N ARG A 282 41.42 -6.82 -29.32
CA ARG A 282 40.73 -8.11 -29.35
C ARG A 282 41.10 -8.83 -30.67
N PRO A 283 41.61 -10.07 -30.65
CA PRO A 283 41.86 -10.82 -31.88
C PRO A 283 40.55 -11.14 -32.59
N ASP A 284 40.56 -10.91 -33.90
CA ASP A 284 39.45 -11.14 -34.82
C ASP A 284 39.27 -12.66 -35.01
N VAL A 285 38.29 -13.25 -34.32
CA VAL A 285 37.87 -14.63 -34.62
C VAL A 285 36.91 -14.55 -35.80
N ARG A 286 37.45 -14.74 -37.00
CA ARG A 286 36.67 -15.01 -38.21
C ARG A 286 35.93 -16.35 -38.05
N VAL A 287 34.66 -16.30 -37.66
CA VAL A 287 33.74 -17.41 -37.89
C VAL A 287 33.19 -17.27 -39.30
N ALA A 288 33.55 -18.21 -40.17
CA ALA A 288 33.06 -18.29 -41.53
C ALA A 288 31.52 -18.36 -41.56
N ALA A 289 30.91 -17.51 -42.38
CA ALA A 289 29.49 -17.57 -42.68
C ALA A 289 29.19 -18.87 -43.44
N ALA A 290 28.39 -19.75 -42.82
CA ALA A 290 27.79 -20.91 -43.47
C ALA A 290 26.36 -20.56 -43.98
N PRO A 291 25.91 -21.14 -45.09
CA PRO A 291 24.74 -20.66 -45.84
C PRO A 291 23.42 -20.87 -45.09
N ALA A 292 22.55 -19.85 -45.17
CA ALA A 292 21.20 -19.87 -44.64
C ALA A 292 20.37 -20.99 -45.30
N LYS A 293 19.95 -21.96 -44.50
CA LYS A 293 18.79 -22.83 -44.80
C LYS A 293 17.59 -22.26 -44.07
N PRO A 294 16.40 -22.14 -44.70
CA PRO A 294 15.23 -21.63 -44.03
C PRO A 294 14.76 -22.66 -42.99
N LEU A 295 14.88 -22.34 -41.71
CA LEU A 295 14.12 -23.02 -40.67
C LEU A 295 12.69 -22.48 -40.72
N ALA A 296 11.79 -23.28 -41.28
CA ALA A 296 10.37 -23.15 -41.03
C ALA A 296 10.12 -23.37 -39.53
N TYR A 297 9.74 -22.31 -38.82
CA TYR A 297 9.17 -22.46 -37.48
C TYR A 297 7.72 -22.91 -37.65
N ALA A 298 7.51 -24.21 -37.45
CA ALA A 298 6.18 -24.79 -37.34
C ALA A 298 5.43 -24.07 -36.21
N GLY A 299 4.26 -23.51 -36.54
CA GLY A 299 3.36 -22.92 -35.55
C GLY A 299 2.95 -23.98 -34.54
N HIS A 300 3.14 -23.67 -33.26
CA HIS A 300 2.48 -24.39 -32.18
C HIS A 300 0.98 -24.03 -32.21
N HIS A 301 0.26 -24.77 -33.05
CA HIS A 301 -1.15 -25.04 -32.82
C HIS A 301 -1.29 -26.30 -31.95
N SER A 302 -2.41 -26.35 -31.23
CA SER A 302 -3.00 -27.48 -30.50
C SER A 302 -2.32 -27.97 -29.21
N GLU A 303 -2.76 -27.43 -28.07
CA GLU A 303 -3.23 -28.27 -26.95
C GLU A 303 -4.23 -27.59 -25.98
N GLN A 304 -4.78 -26.41 -26.32
CA GLN A 304 -5.85 -25.76 -25.54
C GLN A 304 -7.27 -26.03 -26.05
N GLN A 305 -7.43 -26.34 -27.35
CA GLN A 305 -8.74 -26.60 -27.95
C GLN A 305 -9.56 -27.75 -27.32
N PRO A 306 -9.00 -28.92 -26.93
CA PRO A 306 -9.85 -29.99 -26.42
C PRO A 306 -10.40 -29.72 -25.02
N ALA A 307 -9.73 -28.88 -24.21
CA ALA A 307 -10.18 -28.51 -22.87
C ALA A 307 -11.26 -27.41 -22.93
N ASP A 308 -11.10 -26.43 -23.81
CA ASP A 308 -12.05 -25.33 -23.99
C ASP A 308 -13.35 -25.82 -24.66
N ASP A 309 -13.28 -26.74 -25.62
CA ASP A 309 -14.47 -27.36 -26.24
C ASP A 309 -15.22 -28.30 -25.28
N ALA A 310 -14.51 -28.99 -24.37
CA ALA A 310 -15.13 -29.82 -23.35
C ALA A 310 -15.88 -28.96 -22.31
N LEU A 311 -15.30 -27.81 -21.91
CA LEU A 311 -15.93 -26.87 -21.00
C LEU A 311 -17.14 -26.17 -21.64
N ALA A 312 -17.04 -25.81 -22.93
CA ALA A 312 -18.14 -25.22 -23.69
C ALA A 312 -19.31 -26.19 -23.90
N ARG A 313 -19.04 -27.48 -24.13
CA ARG A 313 -20.08 -28.54 -24.22
C ARG A 313 -20.75 -28.80 -22.87
N LEU A 314 -20.00 -28.71 -21.77
CA LEU A 314 -20.53 -28.87 -20.42
C LEU A 314 -21.43 -27.70 -20.00
N ALA A 315 -21.08 -26.47 -20.42
CA ALA A 315 -21.88 -25.27 -20.16
C ALA A 315 -23.22 -25.24 -20.94
N GLY A 316 -23.33 -25.99 -22.04
CA GLY A 316 -24.55 -26.09 -22.85
C GLY A 316 -25.56 -27.15 -22.40
N ASP A 317 -25.18 -28.05 -21.48
CA ASP A 317 -26.05 -29.12 -20.97
C ASP A 317 -26.20 -29.04 -19.44
N PRO A 318 -27.31 -28.49 -18.92
CA PRO A 318 -27.53 -28.34 -17.49
C PRO A 318 -27.60 -29.67 -16.73
N ALA A 319 -27.94 -30.79 -17.40
CA ALA A 319 -27.97 -32.11 -16.78
C ALA A 319 -26.55 -32.70 -16.61
N ALA A 320 -25.66 -32.45 -17.57
CA ALA A 320 -24.25 -32.81 -17.45
C ALA A 320 -23.57 -32.01 -16.33
N MET A 321 -23.93 -30.73 -16.16
CA MET A 321 -23.37 -29.92 -15.08
C MET A 321 -23.81 -30.35 -13.69
N ALA A 322 -25.07 -30.75 -13.52
CA ALA A 322 -25.56 -31.28 -12.26
C ALA A 322 -24.76 -32.52 -11.81
N LYS A 323 -24.45 -33.44 -12.74
CA LYS A 323 -23.66 -34.64 -12.44
C LYS A 323 -22.22 -34.34 -12.02
N VAL A 324 -21.59 -33.32 -12.61
CA VAL A 324 -20.23 -32.90 -12.24
C VAL A 324 -20.21 -32.25 -10.86
N VAL A 325 -21.20 -31.40 -10.55
CA VAL A 325 -21.33 -30.80 -9.21
C VAL A 325 -21.60 -31.87 -8.15
N GLU A 326 -22.41 -32.88 -8.46
CA GLU A 326 -22.69 -33.98 -7.54
C GLU A 326 -21.46 -34.88 -7.32
N ALA A 327 -20.68 -35.17 -8.37
CA ALA A 327 -19.41 -35.88 -8.24
C ALA A 327 -18.36 -35.11 -7.42
N LEU A 328 -18.31 -33.78 -7.56
CA LEU A 328 -17.42 -32.92 -6.78
C LEU A 328 -17.83 -32.87 -5.30
N ASN A 329 -19.13 -32.78 -5.01
CA ASN A 329 -19.65 -32.83 -3.65
C ASN A 329 -19.39 -34.20 -2.98
N GLN A 330 -19.53 -35.30 -3.73
CA GLN A 330 -19.20 -36.63 -3.21
C GLN A 330 -17.71 -36.75 -2.87
N ARG A 331 -16.80 -36.23 -3.70
CA ARG A 331 -15.36 -36.18 -3.42
C ARG A 331 -15.01 -35.28 -2.23
N TYR A 332 -15.67 -34.14 -2.08
CA TYR A 332 -15.47 -33.26 -0.92
C TYR A 332 -15.95 -33.90 0.38
N SER A 333 -17.03 -34.67 0.33
CA SER A 333 -17.58 -35.36 1.51
C SER A 333 -16.76 -36.57 1.97
N THR A 334 -15.99 -37.20 1.08
CA THR A 334 -15.05 -38.28 1.44
C THR A 334 -13.71 -37.75 1.97
N ALA A 335 -13.34 -36.51 1.65
CA ALA A 335 -12.11 -35.86 2.13
C ALA A 335 -12.25 -35.23 3.53
N LEU A 336 -13.46 -35.18 4.09
CA LEU A 336 -13.77 -34.60 5.40
C LEU A 336 -14.17 -35.67 6.45
N ARG A 337 -13.81 -36.95 6.21
CA ARG A 337 -13.90 -38.04 7.19
C ARG A 337 -12.53 -38.53 7.58
#